data_AF-A0A0L8G8V5-F1
#
_entry.id   AF-A0A0L8G8V5-F1
#
_cell.length_a   1.000
_cell.length_b   1.000
_cell.length_c   1.000
_cell.angle_alpha   90.00
_cell.angle_beta   90.00
_cell.angle_gamma   90.00
#
_symmetry.space_group_name_H-M   'P 1'
#
loop_
_entity.id
_entity.type
_entity.pdbx_description
1 polymer ?
#
loop_
_entity_poly.entity_id
_entity_poly.type
_entity_poly.pdbx_seq_one_letter_code
_entity_poly.pdbx_strand_id
1 'polypeptide(L)'
;MTQTYGCKELNDVWRRRVIHIAENRQVITTTEHNFLPSLPAKKEQSVADKCPTLCFNGGKCIATRTNSTVCLCPERYFGDRCQNASCSPGCFNGGECVEVGKCRCLDGYQGELCEQAICEFPCKNGGQCVRPNLCKCTSNYSGMDCSHPLCDRGCSHGGVCVAANLCSCRQGYTGRYCDTPICSRRCQNGGTCIFPQQCKCLPNTSGLFCEK
;
A
#
# COMPACT_ATOMS: atom_id res chain seq x y z
N MET A 1 -18.56 53.79 50.41
CA MET A 1 -17.50 53.32 49.48
C MET A 1 -17.63 54.12 48.21
N THR A 2 -16.58 54.80 47.78
CA THR A 2 -16.59 55.71 46.62
C THR A 2 -15.26 55.56 45.87
N GLN A 3 -15.33 55.41 44.55
CA GLN A 3 -14.18 55.43 43.65
C GLN A 3 -14.55 56.21 42.40
N THR A 4 -13.72 57.20 42.05
CA THR A 4 -13.35 57.68 40.69
C THR A 4 -12.66 59.03 40.83
N TYR A 5 -11.40 59.14 40.38
CA TYR A 5 -10.65 60.31 39.83
C TYR A 5 -9.28 59.73 39.37
N GLY A 6 -8.50 60.26 38.43
CA GLY A 6 -8.56 61.44 37.56
C GLY A 6 -7.11 61.78 37.10
N CYS A 7 -6.89 62.20 35.85
CA CYS A 7 -5.53 62.48 35.34
C CYS A 7 -4.98 63.87 35.75
N LYS A 8 -3.67 64.00 36.02
CA LYS A 8 -2.90 65.26 35.79
C LYS A 8 -1.36 65.13 35.80
N GLU A 9 -0.77 65.64 34.71
CA GLU A 9 0.44 66.48 34.52
C GLU A 9 1.73 66.40 35.38
N LEU A 10 2.86 66.26 34.66
CA LEU A 10 4.10 67.09 34.65
C LEU A 10 4.62 67.78 35.94
N ASN A 11 5.87 67.50 36.33
CA ASN A 11 7.03 68.42 36.14
C ASN A 11 8.38 67.88 36.68
N ASP A 12 9.46 68.35 36.04
CA ASP A 12 10.85 68.57 36.50
C ASP A 12 11.64 67.57 37.39
N VAL A 13 12.92 67.37 37.04
CA VAL A 13 14.07 67.99 37.76
C VAL A 13 15.38 67.68 37.00
N TRP A 14 16.05 68.75 36.55
CA TRP A 14 17.41 68.69 36.00
C TRP A 14 18.46 68.47 37.11
N ARG A 15 19.35 67.49 36.97
CA ARG A 15 20.55 67.38 37.83
C ARG A 15 21.79 67.95 37.15
N ARG A 16 22.21 69.13 37.58
CA ARG A 16 23.53 69.73 37.24
C ARG A 16 24.65 69.02 38.00
N ARG A 17 25.83 68.89 37.38
CA ARG A 17 27.13 68.77 38.06
C ARG A 17 28.13 69.75 37.43
N VAL A 18 29.04 70.24 38.26
CA VAL A 18 30.06 71.28 38.01
C VAL A 18 31.13 71.12 39.11
N ILE A 19 32.39 71.52 38.95
CA ILE A 19 33.10 72.18 37.83
C ILE A 19 34.38 71.37 37.52
N HIS A 20 35.08 71.62 36.41
CA HIS A 20 36.41 72.24 36.45
C HIS A 20 36.93 72.52 35.03
N ILE A 21 37.40 73.75 34.81
CA ILE A 21 38.05 74.21 33.58
C ILE A 21 39.55 74.28 33.84
N ALA A 22 40.36 73.77 32.91
CA ALA A 22 41.78 74.09 32.82
C ALA A 22 42.11 74.29 31.33
N GLU A 23 42.66 75.45 30.99
CA GLU A 23 42.99 75.81 29.60
C GLU A 23 44.33 75.19 29.19
N ASN A 24 44.38 74.53 28.03
CA ASN A 24 45.52 74.71 27.13
C ASN A 24 45.20 74.31 25.68
N ARG A 25 45.83 74.99 24.72
CA ARG A 25 45.69 74.74 23.28
C ARG A 25 46.25 73.38 22.89
N GLN A 26 45.49 72.58 22.12
CA GLN A 26 45.97 72.02 20.84
C GLN A 26 44.81 71.86 19.86
N VAL A 27 45.06 72.17 18.59
CA VAL A 27 44.14 71.87 17.48
C VAL A 27 44.38 70.42 17.06
N ILE A 28 43.36 69.57 17.13
CA ILE A 28 43.34 68.28 16.44
C ILE A 28 42.04 68.21 15.63
N THR A 29 42.20 68.30 14.32
CA THR A 29 41.14 68.10 13.33
C THR A 29 40.86 66.60 13.13
N THR A 30 39.68 66.30 12.59
CA THR A 30 39.22 64.98 12.11
C THR A 30 38.84 63.94 13.18
N THR A 31 37.54 63.68 13.29
CA THR A 31 37.00 62.31 13.15
C THR A 31 35.53 62.42 12.74
N GLU A 32 35.14 61.62 11.75
CA GLU A 32 33.81 61.69 11.15
C GLU A 32 32.77 61.04 12.08
N HIS A 33 31.68 61.75 12.39
CA HIS A 33 30.50 61.10 12.95
C HIS A 33 29.82 60.26 11.86
N ASN A 34 30.30 59.03 11.70
CA ASN A 34 29.66 58.00 10.90
C ASN A 34 28.21 57.80 11.38
N PHE A 35 27.26 58.33 10.63
CA PHE A 35 25.86 57.94 10.75
C PHE A 35 25.77 56.45 10.39
N LEU A 36 25.39 55.63 11.37
CA LEU A 36 25.09 54.22 11.15
C LEU A 36 24.03 54.11 10.04
N PRO A 37 24.23 53.25 9.02
CA PRO A 37 23.22 53.02 8.01
C PRO A 37 21.96 52.47 8.68
N SER A 38 20.81 53.02 8.31
CA SER A 38 19.52 52.54 8.79
C SER A 38 19.38 51.05 8.49
N LEU A 39 19.08 50.25 9.52
CA LEU A 39 18.72 48.85 9.34
C LEU A 39 17.59 48.77 8.31
N PRO A 40 17.67 47.90 7.29
CA PRO A 40 16.60 47.77 6.32
C PRO A 40 15.32 47.38 7.05
N ALA A 41 14.25 48.15 6.83
CA ALA A 41 12.94 47.82 7.34
C ALA A 41 12.60 46.39 6.89
N LYS A 42 12.37 45.48 7.86
CA LYS A 42 11.93 44.12 7.54
C LYS A 42 10.63 44.24 6.77
N LYS A 43 10.68 43.94 5.46
CA LYS A 43 9.51 44.00 4.59
C LYS A 43 8.56 42.88 5.02
N GLU A 44 7.60 43.24 5.86
CA GLU A 44 6.58 42.30 6.33
C GLU A 44 5.74 41.88 5.13
N GLN A 45 5.96 40.65 4.67
CA GLN A 45 5.46 40.17 3.38
C GLN A 45 3.94 40.24 3.38
N SER A 46 3.36 40.99 2.43
CA SER A 46 1.92 41.23 2.45
C SER A 46 1.16 39.93 2.24
N VAL A 47 -0.02 39.81 2.85
CA VAL A 47 -0.80 38.57 2.78
C VAL A 47 -1.33 38.30 1.37
N ALA A 48 -1.44 39.34 0.53
CA ALA A 48 -1.70 39.20 -0.90
C ALA A 48 -0.54 38.53 -1.67
N ASP A 49 0.72 38.81 -1.30
CA ASP A 49 1.91 38.25 -1.97
C ASP A 49 2.04 36.72 -1.80
N LYS A 50 1.34 36.14 -0.81
CA LYS A 50 1.33 34.68 -0.56
C LYS A 50 0.40 33.91 -1.50
N CYS A 51 -0.59 34.57 -2.10
CA CYS A 51 -1.61 33.89 -2.89
C CYS A 51 -1.13 33.11 -4.13
N PRO A 52 -0.11 33.56 -4.92
CA PRO A 52 0.28 32.89 -6.16
C PRO A 52 0.79 31.46 -6.02
N THR A 53 1.26 31.06 -4.84
CA THR A 53 1.85 29.73 -4.58
C THR A 53 1.15 28.97 -3.45
N LEU A 54 0.13 29.56 -2.83
CA LEU A 54 -0.55 28.94 -1.69
C LEU A 54 -1.51 27.82 -2.14
N CYS A 55 -2.38 28.09 -3.11
CA CYS A 55 -3.41 27.15 -3.53
C CYS A 55 -2.94 26.28 -4.71
N PHE A 56 -3.07 24.97 -4.56
CA PHE A 56 -2.75 23.98 -5.60
C PHE A 56 -3.94 23.71 -6.51
N ASN A 57 -3.71 22.96 -7.60
CA ASN A 57 -4.74 22.36 -8.45
C ASN A 57 -5.81 23.34 -8.98
N GLY A 58 -5.42 24.60 -9.24
CA GLY A 58 -6.34 25.64 -9.73
C GLY A 58 -7.20 26.31 -8.65
N GLY A 59 -6.94 26.06 -7.37
CA GLY A 59 -7.65 26.69 -6.25
C GLY A 59 -7.52 28.22 -6.25
N LYS A 60 -8.65 28.91 -6.02
CA LYS A 60 -8.70 30.38 -5.99
C LYS A 60 -8.36 30.89 -4.59
N CYS A 61 -7.23 31.58 -4.47
CA CYS A 61 -6.85 32.25 -3.22
C CYS A 61 -7.72 33.49 -2.96
N ILE A 62 -8.21 33.64 -1.73
CA ILE A 62 -8.86 34.86 -1.25
C ILE A 62 -8.20 35.34 0.05
N ALA A 63 -7.98 36.64 0.16
CA ALA A 63 -7.53 37.28 1.39
C ALA A 63 -8.73 37.62 2.29
N THR A 64 -8.59 37.39 3.60
CA THR A 64 -9.64 37.66 4.60
C THR A 64 -9.43 39.03 5.27
N ARG A 65 -10.47 39.53 5.95
CA ARG A 65 -10.37 40.77 6.75
C ARG A 65 -9.43 40.66 7.95
N THR A 66 -9.07 39.45 8.37
CA THR A 66 -8.17 39.18 9.52
C THR A 66 -6.73 38.94 9.08
N ASN A 67 -6.34 39.39 7.89
CA ASN A 67 -4.99 39.21 7.34
C ASN A 67 -4.58 37.73 7.24
N SER A 68 -5.54 36.85 6.91
CA SER A 68 -5.30 35.44 6.56
C SER A 68 -5.68 35.16 5.11
N THR A 69 -5.35 33.96 4.61
CA THR A 69 -5.68 33.51 3.25
C THR A 69 -6.43 32.19 3.32
N VAL A 70 -7.41 32.02 2.42
CA VAL A 70 -8.21 30.80 2.28
C VAL A 70 -8.21 30.40 0.80
N CYS A 71 -8.10 29.10 0.52
CA CYS A 71 -8.23 28.57 -0.83
C CYS A 71 -9.66 28.06 -1.07
N LEU A 72 -10.28 28.52 -2.15
CA LEU A 72 -11.53 27.95 -2.67
C LEU A 72 -11.17 26.87 -3.69
N CYS A 73 -11.45 25.61 -3.37
CA CYS A 73 -11.04 24.48 -4.20
C CYS A 73 -12.02 24.22 -5.35
N PRO A 74 -11.52 23.81 -6.54
CA PRO A 74 -12.37 23.33 -7.62
C PRO A 74 -13.05 22.01 -7.23
N GLU A 75 -14.04 21.59 -8.03
CA GLU A 75 -14.69 20.30 -7.82
C GLU A 75 -13.68 19.16 -7.76
N ARG A 76 -13.92 18.22 -6.82
CA ARG A 76 -13.08 17.05 -6.56
C ARG A 76 -11.65 17.37 -6.08
N TYR A 77 -11.39 18.57 -5.55
CA TYR A 77 -10.20 18.88 -4.75
C TYR A 77 -10.56 19.36 -3.34
N PHE A 78 -9.71 19.08 -2.35
CA PHE A 78 -9.94 19.42 -0.94
C PHE A 78 -8.64 19.65 -0.15
N GLY A 79 -8.82 20.01 1.13
CA GLY A 79 -7.75 20.45 2.04
C GLY A 79 -7.50 21.95 1.97
N ASP A 80 -6.89 22.52 3.01
CA ASP A 80 -6.73 23.98 3.20
C ASP A 80 -6.02 24.71 2.06
N ARG A 81 -5.24 23.98 1.26
CA ARG A 81 -4.51 24.47 0.08
C ARG A 81 -4.96 23.79 -1.22
N CYS A 82 -6.07 23.05 -1.21
CA CYS A 82 -6.58 22.27 -2.35
C CYS A 82 -5.61 21.20 -2.86
N GLN A 83 -4.71 20.72 -1.99
CA GLN A 83 -3.64 19.79 -2.32
C GLN A 83 -4.10 18.34 -2.52
N ASN A 84 -5.24 17.95 -1.97
CA ASN A 84 -5.76 16.58 -2.06
C ASN A 84 -6.77 16.46 -3.21
N ALA A 85 -6.58 15.46 -4.07
CA ALA A 85 -7.56 15.07 -5.08
C ALA A 85 -8.59 14.08 -4.51
N SER A 86 -9.81 14.13 -5.03
CA SER A 86 -10.89 13.19 -4.71
C SER A 86 -11.08 12.18 -5.85
N CYS A 87 -10.84 10.90 -5.53
CA CYS A 87 -11.12 9.78 -6.42
C CYS A 87 -12.47 9.18 -6.02
N SER A 88 -13.39 9.10 -6.98
CA SER A 88 -14.68 8.42 -6.83
C SER A 88 -14.96 7.62 -8.11
N PRO A 89 -14.93 6.27 -8.06
CA PRO A 89 -14.57 5.43 -6.91
C PRO A 89 -13.15 5.70 -6.37
N GLY A 90 -12.93 5.38 -5.09
CA GLY A 90 -11.63 5.53 -4.44
C GLY A 90 -10.63 4.46 -4.89
N CYS A 91 -9.35 4.71 -4.64
CA CYS A 91 -8.27 3.76 -4.93
C CYS A 91 -8.35 2.54 -3.99
N PHE A 92 -8.30 1.35 -4.55
CA PHE A 92 -8.29 0.08 -3.82
C PHE A 92 -6.89 -0.25 -3.28
N ASN A 93 -6.84 -1.26 -2.41
CA ASN A 93 -5.61 -1.89 -1.92
C ASN A 93 -4.56 -0.94 -1.30
N GLY A 94 -5.01 0.21 -0.76
CA GLY A 94 -4.14 1.22 -0.16
C GLY A 94 -3.47 2.17 -1.17
N GLY A 95 -3.90 2.15 -2.43
CA GLY A 95 -3.47 3.12 -3.43
C GLY A 95 -3.81 4.57 -3.06
N GLU A 96 -3.02 5.51 -3.58
CA GLU A 96 -3.12 6.93 -3.25
C GLU A 96 -3.77 7.70 -4.41
N CYS A 97 -4.76 8.54 -4.12
CA CYS A 97 -5.36 9.42 -5.12
C CYS A 97 -4.43 10.61 -5.41
N VAL A 98 -3.68 10.54 -6.52
CA VAL A 98 -2.69 11.55 -6.90
C VAL A 98 -3.26 12.64 -7.81
N GLU A 99 -4.34 12.34 -8.52
CA GLU A 99 -5.08 13.25 -9.39
C GLU A 99 -6.55 12.80 -9.42
N VAL A 100 -7.46 13.66 -9.89
CA VAL A 100 -8.90 13.34 -9.92
C VAL A 100 -9.17 12.09 -10.77
N GLY A 101 -9.53 10.99 -10.11
CA GLY A 101 -9.80 9.69 -10.74
C GLY A 101 -8.56 8.88 -11.11
N LYS A 102 -7.36 9.27 -10.64
CA LYS A 102 -6.10 8.59 -10.96
C LYS A 102 -5.38 8.15 -9.70
N CYS A 103 -5.13 6.85 -9.62
CA CYS A 103 -4.50 6.23 -8.47
C CYS A 103 -3.01 5.95 -8.72
N ARG A 104 -2.19 6.18 -7.69
CA ARG A 104 -0.83 5.62 -7.57
C ARG A 104 -0.93 4.35 -6.74
N CYS A 105 -0.59 3.22 -7.35
CA CYS A 105 -0.69 1.92 -6.69
C CYS A 105 0.52 1.64 -5.80
N LEU A 106 0.28 0.84 -4.76
CA LEU A 106 1.35 0.23 -3.97
C LEU A 106 1.98 -0.94 -4.76
N ASP A 107 3.21 -1.30 -4.38
CA ASP A 107 3.94 -2.40 -5.00
C ASP A 107 3.12 -3.70 -4.99
N GLY A 108 3.09 -4.37 -6.13
CA GLY A 108 2.29 -5.59 -6.34
C GLY A 108 0.82 -5.33 -6.71
N TYR A 109 0.39 -4.09 -6.99
CA TYR A 109 -0.95 -3.78 -7.51
C TYR A 109 -0.91 -2.93 -8.79
N GLN A 110 -1.94 -3.09 -9.63
CA GLN A 110 -2.14 -2.38 -10.90
C GLN A 110 -3.64 -2.18 -11.19
N GLY A 111 -3.93 -1.57 -12.34
CA GLY A 111 -5.28 -1.14 -12.74
C GLY A 111 -5.50 0.34 -12.41
N GLU A 112 -6.48 0.96 -13.09
CA GLU A 112 -6.78 2.41 -12.95
C GLU A 112 -7.10 2.80 -11.50
N LEU A 113 -7.66 1.86 -10.72
CA LEU A 113 -8.04 2.04 -9.32
C LEU A 113 -7.20 1.17 -8.38
N CYS A 114 -6.09 0.59 -8.86
CA CYS A 114 -5.24 -0.35 -8.11
C CYS A 114 -5.99 -1.62 -7.64
N GLU A 115 -7.03 -2.02 -8.39
CA GLU A 115 -7.92 -3.13 -8.05
C GLU A 115 -7.33 -4.52 -8.32
N GLN A 116 -6.29 -4.61 -9.16
CA GLN A 116 -5.70 -5.88 -9.61
C GLN A 116 -4.40 -6.17 -8.85
N ALA A 117 -4.26 -7.38 -8.31
CA ALA A 117 -3.00 -7.85 -7.74
C ALA A 117 -2.06 -8.38 -8.83
N ILE A 118 -0.77 -8.12 -8.66
CA ILE A 118 0.32 -8.64 -9.49
C ILE A 118 0.97 -9.81 -8.73
N CYS A 119 1.13 -10.95 -9.40
CA CYS A 119 1.90 -12.08 -8.90
C CYS A 119 3.16 -12.24 -9.76
N GLU A 120 4.33 -12.16 -9.14
CA GLU A 120 5.64 -12.32 -9.78
C GLU A 120 5.76 -13.68 -10.49
N PHE A 121 5.20 -14.72 -9.85
CA PHE A 121 4.97 -16.02 -10.48
C PHE A 121 3.51 -16.10 -10.96
N PRO A 122 3.24 -16.22 -12.27
CA PRO A 122 1.88 -16.32 -12.79
C PRO A 122 1.15 -17.55 -12.24
N CYS A 123 -0.09 -17.34 -11.79
CA CYS A 123 -0.96 -18.41 -11.33
C CYS A 123 -1.31 -19.37 -12.48
N LYS A 124 -0.96 -20.64 -12.34
CA LYS A 124 -1.18 -21.68 -13.35
C LYS A 124 -2.57 -22.31 -13.20
N ASN A 125 -2.96 -23.13 -14.18
CA ASN A 125 -4.11 -24.03 -14.10
C ASN A 125 -5.46 -23.33 -13.76
N GLY A 126 -5.64 -22.10 -14.26
CA GLY A 126 -6.83 -21.29 -14.01
C GLY A 126 -6.89 -20.61 -12.63
N GLY A 127 -5.80 -20.63 -11.86
CA GLY A 127 -5.68 -19.87 -10.63
C GLY A 127 -5.71 -18.35 -10.88
N GLN A 128 -6.13 -17.58 -9.88
CA GLN A 128 -6.26 -16.13 -9.95
C GLN A 128 -5.33 -15.45 -8.92
N CYS A 129 -4.60 -14.42 -9.33
CA CYS A 129 -3.83 -13.60 -8.38
C CYS A 129 -4.81 -12.74 -7.56
N VAL A 130 -4.90 -12.99 -6.25
CA VAL A 130 -5.87 -12.30 -5.37
C VAL A 130 -5.22 -11.27 -4.46
N ARG A 131 -3.92 -11.42 -4.21
CA ARG A 131 -3.03 -10.50 -3.49
C ARG A 131 -1.61 -10.65 -4.07
N PRO A 132 -0.70 -9.68 -3.84
CA PRO A 132 0.69 -9.79 -4.26
C PRO A 132 1.29 -11.15 -3.89
N ASN A 133 1.78 -11.87 -4.90
CA ASN A 133 2.37 -13.20 -4.78
C ASN A 133 1.49 -14.28 -4.08
N LEU A 134 0.16 -14.13 -4.14
CA LEU A 134 -0.80 -15.11 -3.61
C LEU A 134 -1.85 -15.49 -4.65
N CYS A 135 -1.73 -16.72 -5.16
CA CYS A 135 -2.71 -17.33 -6.06
C CYS A 135 -3.85 -18.01 -5.30
N LYS A 136 -5.08 -17.74 -5.70
CA LYS A 136 -6.26 -18.55 -5.38
C LYS A 136 -6.41 -19.63 -6.45
N CYS A 137 -6.19 -20.88 -6.07
CA CYS A 137 -6.26 -22.01 -7.00
C CYS A 137 -7.70 -22.48 -7.27
N THR A 138 -7.87 -23.16 -8.40
CA THR A 138 -9.06 -23.99 -8.66
C THR A 138 -9.05 -25.23 -7.76
N SER A 139 -10.20 -25.87 -7.55
CA SER A 139 -10.36 -26.96 -6.56
C SER A 139 -9.37 -28.13 -6.73
N ASN A 140 -8.90 -28.34 -7.96
CA ASN A 140 -8.07 -29.50 -8.31
C ASN A 140 -6.57 -29.16 -8.36
N TYR A 141 -6.15 -28.02 -7.80
CA TYR A 141 -4.75 -27.57 -7.78
C TYR A 141 -4.36 -26.85 -6.48
N SER A 142 -3.07 -26.83 -6.18
CA SER A 142 -2.48 -26.28 -4.96
C SER A 142 -1.04 -25.80 -5.18
N GLY A 143 -0.39 -25.31 -4.12
CA GLY A 143 0.92 -24.64 -4.19
C GLY A 143 0.79 -23.13 -4.44
N MET A 144 1.90 -22.41 -4.26
CA MET A 144 1.90 -20.93 -4.33
C MET A 144 1.51 -20.39 -5.71
N ASP A 145 1.82 -21.13 -6.78
CA ASP A 145 1.52 -20.80 -8.18
C ASP A 145 0.43 -21.70 -8.79
N CYS A 146 -0.27 -22.50 -7.97
CA CYS A 146 -1.26 -23.50 -8.41
C CYS A 146 -0.71 -24.59 -9.35
N SER A 147 0.59 -24.90 -9.28
CA SER A 147 1.20 -25.96 -10.11
C SER A 147 0.94 -27.39 -9.63
N HIS A 148 0.69 -27.62 -8.34
CA HIS A 148 0.56 -28.98 -7.79
C HIS A 148 -0.86 -29.52 -8.00
N PRO A 149 -1.05 -30.59 -8.80
CA PRO A 149 -2.38 -31.16 -9.01
C PRO A 149 -2.91 -31.85 -7.75
N LEU A 150 -4.22 -31.74 -7.55
CA LEU A 150 -4.97 -32.46 -6.52
C LEU A 150 -5.86 -33.54 -7.16
N CYS A 151 -6.03 -34.62 -6.42
CA CYS A 151 -6.91 -35.73 -6.75
C CYS A 151 -7.84 -35.93 -5.55
N ASP A 152 -9.13 -35.63 -5.70
CA ASP A 152 -10.09 -35.45 -4.59
C ASP A 152 -10.29 -36.73 -3.76
N ARG A 153 -10.20 -37.89 -4.43
CA ARG A 153 -10.25 -39.22 -3.80
C ARG A 153 -8.87 -39.80 -3.45
N GLY A 154 -7.80 -39.03 -3.69
CA GLY A 154 -6.43 -39.50 -3.65
C GLY A 154 -6.10 -40.50 -4.78
N CYS A 155 -4.88 -41.03 -4.71
CA CYS A 155 -4.41 -42.12 -5.56
C CYS A 155 -4.10 -43.34 -4.68
N SER A 156 -4.81 -44.43 -4.87
CA SER A 156 -4.67 -45.66 -4.08
C SER A 156 -3.33 -46.37 -4.36
N HIS A 157 -2.96 -47.29 -3.47
CA HIS A 157 -1.82 -48.19 -3.62
C HIS A 157 -0.47 -47.50 -3.95
N GLY A 158 -0.29 -46.27 -3.47
CA GLY A 158 0.94 -45.50 -3.67
C GLY A 158 1.13 -44.92 -5.08
N GLY A 159 0.04 -44.76 -5.84
CA GLY A 159 0.02 -43.94 -7.06
C GLY A 159 0.23 -42.45 -6.77
N VAL A 160 0.52 -41.67 -7.81
CA VAL A 160 0.86 -40.24 -7.71
C VAL A 160 -0.12 -39.42 -8.53
N CYS A 161 -0.64 -38.32 -7.98
CA CYS A 161 -1.49 -37.39 -8.74
C CYS A 161 -0.61 -36.61 -9.73
N VAL A 162 -0.88 -36.73 -11.03
CA VAL A 162 -0.07 -36.13 -12.11
C VAL A 162 -0.80 -35.03 -12.88
N ALA A 163 -2.13 -35.02 -12.81
CA ALA A 163 -2.97 -33.90 -13.23
C ALA A 163 -4.27 -33.91 -12.40
N ALA A 164 -5.09 -32.86 -12.52
CA ALA A 164 -6.37 -32.74 -11.81
C ALA A 164 -7.22 -34.03 -11.90
N ASN A 165 -7.40 -34.71 -10.76
CA ASN A 165 -8.11 -35.99 -10.67
C ASN A 165 -7.63 -37.07 -11.67
N LEU A 166 -6.31 -37.14 -11.92
CA LEU A 166 -5.65 -38.16 -12.73
C LEU A 166 -4.42 -38.72 -11.99
N CYS A 167 -4.48 -40.01 -11.67
CA CYS A 167 -3.39 -40.73 -11.02
C CYS A 167 -2.49 -41.46 -12.02
N SER A 168 -1.19 -41.37 -11.82
CA SER A 168 -0.20 -42.31 -12.35
C SER A 168 -0.05 -43.48 -11.39
N CYS A 169 -0.31 -44.70 -11.86
CA CYS A 169 -0.37 -45.89 -11.01
C CYS A 169 0.97 -46.61 -10.91
N ARG A 170 1.22 -47.20 -9.73
CA ARG A 170 2.31 -48.16 -9.57
C ARG A 170 2.06 -49.42 -10.41
N GLN A 171 3.14 -50.09 -10.78
CA GLN A 171 3.09 -51.35 -11.51
C GLN A 171 2.14 -52.35 -10.82
N GLY A 172 1.27 -52.96 -11.60
CA GLY A 172 0.24 -53.88 -11.09
C GLY A 172 -1.10 -53.23 -10.74
N TYR A 173 -1.25 -51.90 -10.84
CA TYR A 173 -2.54 -51.22 -10.61
C TYR A 173 -2.98 -50.39 -11.82
N THR A 174 -4.29 -50.22 -11.97
CA THR A 174 -4.96 -49.45 -13.03
C THR A 174 -6.23 -48.79 -12.48
N GLY A 175 -6.98 -48.12 -13.37
CA GLY A 175 -8.13 -47.30 -13.02
C GLY A 175 -7.73 -45.87 -12.68
N ARG A 176 -8.70 -44.95 -12.74
CA ARG A 176 -8.48 -43.49 -12.55
C ARG A 176 -7.83 -43.14 -11.21
N TYR A 177 -8.09 -43.95 -10.19
CA TYR A 177 -7.62 -43.77 -8.81
C TYR A 177 -6.60 -44.84 -8.39
N CYS A 178 -6.11 -45.68 -9.30
CA CYS A 178 -5.22 -46.81 -9.01
C CYS A 178 -5.80 -47.83 -8.01
N ASP A 179 -7.12 -47.94 -8.01
CA ASP A 179 -7.93 -48.80 -7.13
C ASP A 179 -8.03 -50.25 -7.65
N THR A 180 -7.82 -50.46 -8.95
CA THR A 180 -8.05 -51.73 -9.62
C THR A 180 -6.74 -52.51 -9.78
N PRO A 181 -6.58 -53.71 -9.17
CA PRO A 181 -5.40 -54.54 -9.37
C PRO A 181 -5.40 -55.19 -10.77
N ILE A 182 -4.21 -55.35 -11.34
CA ILE A 182 -3.96 -56.01 -12.63
C ILE A 182 -3.54 -57.46 -12.36
N CYS A 183 -4.35 -58.40 -12.82
CA CYS A 183 -3.97 -59.81 -12.98
C CYS A 183 -3.74 -60.06 -14.48
N SER A 184 -2.48 -60.30 -14.88
CA SER A 184 -2.09 -60.41 -16.31
C SER A 184 -2.73 -61.61 -17.00
N ARG A 185 -2.97 -62.68 -16.23
CA ARG A 185 -3.92 -63.72 -16.60
C ARG A 185 -5.19 -63.46 -15.79
N ARG A 186 -6.34 -63.38 -16.48
CA ARG A 186 -7.63 -63.14 -15.84
C ARG A 186 -7.97 -64.32 -14.93
N CYS A 187 -8.46 -64.04 -13.74
CA CYS A 187 -8.97 -65.07 -12.82
C CYS A 187 -10.10 -65.85 -13.50
N GLN A 188 -9.95 -67.17 -13.57
CA GLN A 188 -10.89 -68.10 -14.21
C GLN A 188 -12.02 -68.48 -13.24
N ASN A 189 -13.01 -69.23 -13.72
CA ASN A 189 -14.10 -69.80 -12.93
C ASN A 189 -14.80 -68.79 -11.97
N GLY A 190 -14.93 -67.53 -12.39
CA GLY A 190 -15.57 -66.47 -11.61
C GLY A 190 -14.72 -65.87 -10.48
N GLY A 191 -13.43 -66.20 -10.38
CA GLY A 191 -12.51 -65.63 -9.39
C GLY A 191 -12.34 -64.11 -9.56
N THR A 192 -12.03 -63.42 -8.46
CA THR A 192 -11.83 -61.96 -8.42
C THR A 192 -10.35 -61.62 -8.23
N CYS A 193 -9.80 -60.69 -9.03
CA CYS A 193 -8.46 -60.15 -8.81
C CYS A 193 -8.48 -59.24 -7.58
N ILE A 194 -7.77 -59.60 -6.50
CA ILE A 194 -7.81 -58.87 -5.21
C ILE A 194 -6.51 -58.09 -4.92
N PHE A 195 -5.42 -58.45 -5.58
CA PHE A 195 -4.10 -57.82 -5.50
C PHE A 195 -3.37 -58.10 -6.84
N PRO A 196 -2.34 -57.32 -7.24
CA PRO A 196 -1.55 -57.64 -8.43
C PRO A 196 -1.18 -59.13 -8.54
N GLN A 197 -1.59 -59.76 -9.64
CA GLN A 197 -1.41 -61.21 -9.92
C GLN A 197 -2.02 -62.19 -8.89
N GLN A 198 -2.90 -61.75 -7.98
CA GLN A 198 -3.51 -62.61 -6.97
C GLN A 198 -5.03 -62.70 -7.14
N CYS A 199 -5.52 -63.92 -7.39
CA CYS A 199 -6.93 -64.23 -7.51
C CYS A 199 -7.52 -64.77 -6.21
N LYS A 200 -8.71 -64.28 -5.83
CA LYS A 200 -9.60 -64.90 -4.86
C LYS A 200 -10.57 -65.81 -5.60
N CYS A 201 -10.46 -67.11 -5.37
CA CYS A 201 -11.29 -68.11 -6.03
C CYS A 201 -12.67 -68.27 -5.37
N LEU A 202 -13.64 -68.76 -6.14
CA LEU A 202 -14.96 -69.15 -5.61
C LEU A 202 -14.87 -70.51 -4.90
N PRO A 203 -15.83 -70.86 -4.03
CA PRO A 203 -15.87 -72.18 -3.40
C PRO A 203 -15.73 -73.31 -4.43
N ASN A 204 -14.95 -74.34 -4.08
CA ASN A 204 -14.59 -75.48 -4.93
C ASN A 204 -13.71 -75.17 -6.17
N THR A 205 -13.13 -73.97 -6.26
CA THR A 205 -12.12 -73.63 -7.29
C THR A 205 -10.78 -73.25 -6.66
N SER A 206 -9.68 -73.53 -7.35
CA SER A 206 -8.31 -73.45 -6.83
C SER A 206 -7.26 -73.20 -7.92
N GLY A 207 -6.00 -73.03 -7.50
CA GLY A 207 -4.90 -72.62 -8.40
C GLY A 207 -4.66 -71.11 -8.35
N LEU A 208 -3.53 -70.66 -8.93
CA LEU A 208 -3.10 -69.25 -8.86
C LEU A 208 -4.05 -68.32 -9.62
N PHE A 209 -4.70 -68.83 -10.66
CA PHE A 209 -5.65 -68.12 -11.51
C PHE A 209 -7.05 -68.75 -11.42
N CYS A 210 -7.34 -69.52 -10.37
CA CYS A 210 -8.60 -70.25 -10.16
C CYS A 210 -8.95 -71.22 -11.31
N GLU A 211 -7.93 -71.81 -11.93
CA GLU A 211 -8.04 -72.66 -13.12
C GLU A 211 -8.38 -74.14 -12.84
N LYS A 212 -8.47 -74.55 -11.57
CA LYS A 212 -8.77 -75.92 -11.13
C LYS A 212 -10.03 -75.98 -10.27
#